data_AF-A0AA40HTW8-F1
#
_entry.id   AF-A0AA40HTW8-F1
#
_cell.length_a   1.000
_cell.length_b   1.000
_cell.length_c   1.000
_cell.angle_alpha   90.00
_cell.angle_beta   90.00
_cell.angle_gamma   90.00
#
_symmetry.space_group_name_H-M   'P 1'
#
loop_
_entity.id
_entity.type
_entity.pdbx_description
1 polymer ?
#
loop_
_entity_poly.entity_id
_entity_poly.type
_entity_poly.pdbx_seq_one_letter_code
_entity_poly.pdbx_strand_id
1 'polypeptide(L)'
;MAAPSPLSPTATQSCPEAQASLGWRLPSRPGPPEAQVCLFKPFSIRPLKIFLLGFGAMEKFLVEYKSAEEKKLAEYKCNTNTAIELKLVRFPEDLENDIRTFFPEYTHQLFGDDETAFGYKGLKILLYYIAGSLSTMFRVEYASKVNENFDCVEFYFCFYNVYFIFSQLPYFYAIKSQFPAVVRCFSLADSPLMGENTILADDVEGKIRQIIPAGFCTNTNDFLSLLEKEVDFKPFGTLLHTYSVLSPTGENFTFQIYKADMTCRGFREYHERLQTFLMWFIETASFIDVDDERWHYFLVFEKYNKDGATLFATVGYMTVYNYYVYPDKTRPRVSQMLILTPFQGQGHGARLLETVHRYYIASPSVLDITAEDPSESYVNLRDFVLVKLCQDLPCFSREKLMQGFNEDMAIEAQQKFKVNKKKQRDLAKMRKCLRPEELTNQMNQIEISMQHEQLEESFQDLVDDYRRVIERLAQE
;
A
#
# COMPACT_ATOMS: atom_id res chain seq x y z
N MET A 1 -13.40 37.77 49.35
CA MET A 1 -14.70 38.31 49.82
C MET A 1 -15.65 38.26 48.62
N ALA A 2 -16.90 37.83 48.71
CA ALA A 2 -17.59 36.94 49.65
C ALA A 2 -18.87 36.44 48.92
N ALA A 3 -19.37 35.25 49.27
CA ALA A 3 -20.70 34.82 48.82
C ALA A 3 -21.80 35.68 49.48
N PRO A 4 -23.07 35.59 49.01
CA PRO A 4 -23.94 34.63 49.70
C PRO A 4 -24.98 33.91 48.84
N SER A 5 -25.32 32.70 49.29
CA SER A 5 -26.57 31.98 49.05
C SER A 5 -27.46 32.08 50.32
N PRO A 6 -28.51 31.26 50.51
CA PRO A 6 -29.82 31.30 49.85
C PRO A 6 -30.98 31.43 50.88
N LEU A 7 -32.24 31.61 50.43
CA LEU A 7 -33.42 31.35 51.28
C LEU A 7 -34.63 30.79 50.48
N SER A 8 -35.24 29.77 51.07
CA SER A 8 -36.60 29.24 50.86
C SER A 8 -37.22 29.06 52.28
N PRO A 9 -38.41 28.47 52.51
CA PRO A 9 -39.57 28.14 51.65
C PRO A 9 -40.91 28.68 52.24
N THR A 10 -42.07 28.37 51.63
CA THR A 10 -43.40 28.56 52.28
C THR A 10 -44.46 27.50 51.92
N ALA A 11 -45.28 27.14 52.92
CA ALA A 11 -46.50 26.30 52.88
C ALA A 11 -47.38 26.70 54.12
N THR A 12 -48.56 26.15 54.46
CA THR A 12 -49.30 24.94 54.02
C THR A 12 -50.81 25.12 54.30
N GLN A 13 -51.71 24.63 53.43
CA GLN A 13 -53.16 24.44 53.74
C GLN A 13 -53.66 23.13 53.09
N SER A 14 -53.91 22.01 53.78
CA SER A 14 -54.87 21.66 54.87
C SER A 14 -56.30 21.36 54.36
N CYS A 15 -56.67 20.08 54.15
CA CYS A 15 -57.37 19.13 55.08
C CYS A 15 -58.92 19.17 54.95
N PRO A 16 -59.71 18.10 55.28
CA PRO A 16 -59.71 17.37 56.56
C PRO A 16 -59.88 15.81 56.50
N GLU A 17 -60.18 15.20 57.66
CA GLU A 17 -59.93 13.80 58.07
C GLU A 17 -61.19 12.88 58.15
N ALA A 18 -61.01 11.54 58.25
CA ALA A 18 -61.63 10.66 59.27
C ALA A 18 -61.36 9.12 59.10
N GLN A 19 -60.62 8.51 60.06
CA GLN A 19 -60.95 7.35 60.93
C GLN A 19 -61.90 6.19 60.44
N ALA A 20 -61.76 4.88 60.79
CA ALA A 20 -60.91 4.15 61.77
C ALA A 20 -60.80 2.60 61.56
N SER A 21 -59.71 2.02 62.13
CA SER A 21 -59.59 0.83 63.03
C SER A 21 -59.91 -0.65 62.68
N LEU A 22 -58.85 -1.48 62.85
CA LEU A 22 -58.75 -2.78 63.57
C LEU A 22 -59.51 -4.08 63.14
N GLY A 23 -58.77 -5.20 63.04
CA GLY A 23 -59.32 -6.56 63.19
C GLY A 23 -58.45 -7.73 62.65
N TRP A 24 -57.83 -8.52 63.54
CA TRP A 24 -57.18 -9.81 63.17
C TRP A 24 -58.16 -10.99 63.23
N ARG A 25 -58.08 -11.94 62.28
CA ARG A 25 -58.12 -13.42 62.50
C ARG A 25 -58.00 -14.24 61.20
N LEU A 26 -57.20 -15.31 61.25
CA LEU A 26 -57.22 -16.43 60.31
C LEU A 26 -58.23 -17.50 60.78
N PRO A 27 -58.83 -18.25 59.84
CA PRO A 27 -58.82 -19.71 60.01
C PRO A 27 -58.58 -20.53 58.72
N SER A 28 -57.77 -21.58 58.89
CA SER A 28 -57.91 -22.96 58.36
C SER A 28 -58.47 -23.24 56.95
N ARG A 29 -57.66 -23.93 56.13
CA ARG A 29 -58.05 -24.80 54.98
C ARG A 29 -58.97 -25.96 55.44
N PRO A 30 -59.88 -26.52 54.60
CA PRO A 30 -59.48 -27.50 53.55
C PRO A 30 -60.32 -27.53 52.24
N GLY A 31 -59.79 -28.22 51.22
CA GLY A 31 -60.55 -28.74 50.06
C GLY A 31 -60.33 -28.03 48.71
N PRO A 32 -59.89 -28.73 47.64
CA PRO A 32 -59.82 -28.19 46.28
C PRO A 32 -61.06 -28.55 45.45
N PRO A 33 -61.64 -27.61 44.67
CA PRO A 33 -62.50 -27.93 43.54
C PRO A 33 -61.72 -27.82 42.22
N GLU A 34 -61.67 -28.96 41.53
CA GLU A 34 -61.58 -29.25 40.10
C GLU A 34 -61.28 -28.11 39.09
N ALA A 35 -60.41 -28.43 38.12
CA ALA A 35 -60.01 -27.54 37.04
C ALA A 35 -61.17 -27.22 36.08
N GLN A 36 -61.60 -25.95 36.04
CA GLN A 36 -62.27 -25.43 34.86
C GLN A 36 -61.24 -25.11 33.77
N VAL A 37 -61.18 -25.99 32.78
CA VAL A 37 -60.49 -25.75 31.51
C VAL A 37 -61.21 -24.61 30.77
N CYS A 38 -60.78 -23.37 31.01
CA CYS A 38 -61.10 -22.25 30.14
C CYS A 38 -60.38 -22.45 28.80
N LEU A 39 -61.05 -23.16 27.89
CA LEU A 39 -60.70 -23.24 26.47
C LEU A 39 -60.48 -21.82 25.94
N PHE A 40 -59.22 -21.45 25.72
CA PHE A 40 -58.88 -20.34 24.83
C PHE A 40 -59.53 -20.64 23.47
N LYS A 41 -60.58 -19.88 23.12
CA LYS A 41 -61.08 -19.86 21.74
C LYS A 41 -59.89 -19.54 20.84
N PRO A 42 -59.68 -20.27 19.73
CA PRO A 42 -58.60 -19.95 18.82
C PRO A 42 -58.84 -18.55 18.27
N PHE A 43 -58.02 -17.58 18.67
CA PHE A 43 -57.90 -16.33 17.94
C PHE A 43 -57.63 -16.70 16.48
N SER A 44 -58.40 -16.08 15.58
CA SER A 44 -58.31 -16.38 14.15
C SER A 44 -56.86 -16.39 13.71
N ILE A 45 -56.40 -17.47 13.08
CA ILE A 45 -55.01 -17.59 12.64
C ILE A 45 -54.73 -16.66 11.43
N ARG A 46 -55.79 -16.09 10.82
CA ARG A 46 -55.69 -15.25 9.61
C ARG A 46 -54.95 -13.92 9.85
N PRO A 47 -55.26 -13.07 10.85
CA PRO A 47 -54.53 -11.82 11.07
C PRO A 47 -53.06 -12.08 11.41
N LEU A 48 -52.76 -13.10 12.23
CA LEU A 48 -51.39 -13.44 12.58
C LEU A 48 -50.59 -13.97 11.37
N LYS A 49 -51.19 -14.82 10.51
CA LYS A 49 -50.55 -15.24 9.25
C LYS A 49 -50.35 -14.07 8.28
N ILE A 50 -51.31 -13.16 8.14
CA ILE A 50 -51.19 -11.98 7.28
C ILE A 50 -50.08 -11.05 7.80
N PHE A 51 -50.02 -10.85 9.12
CA PHE A 51 -48.98 -10.06 9.78
C PHE A 51 -47.58 -10.67 9.57
N LEU A 52 -47.44 -11.98 9.77
CA LEU A 52 -46.18 -12.71 9.54
C LEU A 52 -45.75 -12.73 8.06
N LEU A 53 -46.71 -12.84 7.12
CA LEU A 53 -46.44 -12.73 5.68
C LEU A 53 -45.98 -11.31 5.30
N GLY A 54 -46.60 -10.28 5.86
CA GLY A 54 -46.16 -8.89 5.67
C GLY A 54 -44.77 -8.64 6.24
N PHE A 55 -44.45 -9.23 7.40
CA PHE A 55 -43.13 -9.12 8.02
C PHE A 55 -42.04 -9.81 7.21
N GLY A 56 -42.28 -11.03 6.70
CA GLY A 56 -41.34 -11.72 5.81
C GLY A 56 -41.15 -11.04 4.45
N ALA A 57 -42.20 -10.40 3.91
CA ALA A 57 -42.09 -9.57 2.71
C ALA A 57 -41.24 -8.31 2.96
N MET A 58 -41.40 -7.68 4.13
CA MET A 58 -40.60 -6.52 4.54
C MET A 58 -39.13 -6.88 4.80
N GLU A 59 -38.85 -8.00 5.47
CA GLU A 59 -37.48 -8.49 5.68
C GLU A 59 -36.77 -8.75 4.34
N LYS A 60 -37.46 -9.40 3.40
CA LYS A 60 -36.95 -9.60 2.04
C LYS A 60 -36.70 -8.27 1.31
N PHE A 61 -37.64 -7.32 1.38
CA PHE A 61 -37.48 -5.99 0.78
C PHE A 61 -36.28 -5.23 1.37
N LEU A 62 -36.09 -5.26 2.69
CA LEU A 62 -34.95 -4.59 3.35
C LEU A 62 -33.61 -5.21 2.96
N VAL A 63 -33.53 -6.54 2.80
CA VAL A 63 -32.32 -7.23 2.30
C VAL A 63 -32.04 -6.89 0.83
N GLU A 64 -33.06 -6.88 -0.02
CA GLU A 64 -32.93 -6.52 -1.45
C GLU A 64 -32.54 -5.04 -1.62
N TYR A 65 -33.15 -4.12 -0.84
CA TYR A 65 -32.83 -2.69 -0.85
C TYR A 65 -31.42 -2.42 -0.34
N LYS A 66 -31.02 -3.05 0.79
CA LYS A 66 -29.65 -2.95 1.31
C LYS A 66 -28.62 -3.43 0.29
N SER A 67 -28.86 -4.57 -0.37
CA SER A 67 -27.96 -5.08 -1.41
C SER A 67 -27.88 -4.16 -2.63
N ALA A 68 -28.96 -3.46 -2.97
CA ALA A 68 -28.96 -2.46 -4.04
C ALA A 68 -28.15 -1.21 -3.67
N GLU A 69 -28.31 -0.68 -2.46
CA GLU A 69 -27.52 0.45 -1.96
C GLU A 69 -26.04 0.12 -1.79
N GLU A 70 -25.69 -1.05 -1.23
CA GLU A 70 -24.29 -1.51 -1.13
C GLU A 70 -23.64 -1.63 -2.52
N LYS A 71 -24.39 -2.07 -3.54
CA LYS A 71 -23.92 -2.08 -4.93
C LYS A 71 -23.71 -0.67 -5.49
N LYS A 72 -24.64 0.27 -5.27
CA LYS A 72 -24.45 1.67 -5.67
C LYS A 72 -23.21 2.27 -5.03
N LEU A 73 -23.02 2.06 -3.73
CA LEU A 73 -21.91 2.62 -2.96
C LEU A 73 -20.55 2.00 -3.37
N ALA A 74 -20.54 0.71 -3.70
CA ALA A 74 -19.36 0.02 -4.22
C ALA A 74 -18.84 0.62 -5.54
N GLU A 75 -19.72 1.14 -6.41
CA GLU A 75 -19.30 1.84 -7.64
C GLU A 75 -18.52 3.15 -7.38
N TYR A 76 -18.57 3.67 -6.14
CA TYR A 76 -17.84 4.87 -5.72
C TYR A 76 -16.59 4.56 -4.86
N LYS A 77 -16.23 3.28 -4.66
CA LYS A 77 -14.95 2.87 -4.07
C LYS A 77 -14.00 2.44 -5.20
N CYS A 78 -12.99 3.25 -5.49
CA CYS A 78 -11.99 2.96 -6.53
C CYS A 78 -10.69 2.44 -5.91
N ASN A 79 -10.05 1.43 -6.52
CA ASN A 79 -8.68 1.02 -6.18
C ASN A 79 -7.70 2.06 -6.73
N THR A 80 -6.79 2.57 -5.89
CA THR A 80 -5.91 3.68 -6.28
C THR A 80 -4.70 3.27 -7.10
N ASN A 81 -4.23 2.01 -6.99
CA ASN A 81 -3.14 1.49 -7.82
C ASN A 81 -3.55 1.45 -9.30
N THR A 82 -4.83 1.20 -9.59
CA THR A 82 -5.38 1.22 -10.96
C THR A 82 -5.95 2.57 -11.40
N ALA A 83 -6.33 3.43 -10.46
CA ALA A 83 -6.82 4.79 -10.78
C ALA A 83 -5.68 5.79 -11.07
N ILE A 84 -4.48 5.58 -10.54
CA ILE A 84 -3.31 6.45 -10.80
C ILE A 84 -2.63 6.05 -12.12
N GLU A 85 -2.71 6.93 -13.11
CA GLU A 85 -2.08 6.75 -14.41
C GLU A 85 -0.76 7.53 -14.50
N LEU A 86 0.35 6.82 -14.56
CA LEU A 86 1.68 7.38 -14.77
C LEU A 86 2.06 7.31 -16.25
N LYS A 87 2.60 8.39 -16.82
CA LYS A 87 3.18 8.40 -18.19
C LYS A 87 4.51 9.15 -18.22
N LEU A 88 5.45 8.67 -19.02
CA LEU A 88 6.70 9.37 -19.39
C LEU A 88 6.59 9.81 -20.86
N VAL A 89 6.45 11.11 -21.10
CA VAL A 89 6.10 11.69 -22.42
C VAL A 89 7.33 12.23 -23.12
N ARG A 90 7.65 11.72 -24.32
CA ARG A 90 8.72 12.23 -25.21
C ARG A 90 8.12 13.01 -26.39
N PHE A 91 7.02 12.50 -26.93
CA PHE A 91 6.31 13.07 -28.07
C PHE A 91 4.84 13.35 -27.69
N PRO A 92 4.16 14.33 -28.33
CA PRO A 92 2.74 14.60 -28.07
C PRO A 92 1.86 13.34 -28.16
N GLU A 93 2.15 12.45 -29.10
CA GLU A 93 1.43 11.19 -29.30
C GLU A 93 1.51 10.21 -28.11
N ASP A 94 2.49 10.33 -27.22
CA ASP A 94 2.58 9.48 -26.01
C ASP A 94 1.42 9.75 -25.03
N LEU A 95 0.76 10.91 -25.11
CA LEU A 95 -0.39 11.28 -24.27
C LEU A 95 -1.61 10.39 -24.57
N GLU A 96 -1.91 10.18 -25.84
CA GLU A 96 -3.04 9.36 -26.32
C GLU A 96 -2.69 7.87 -26.39
N ASN A 97 -1.41 7.51 -26.17
CA ASN A 97 -0.94 6.14 -26.25
C ASN A 97 -1.00 5.43 -24.89
N ASP A 98 -2.01 4.58 -24.69
CA ASP A 98 -2.19 3.81 -23.45
C ASP A 98 -1.08 2.79 -23.18
N ILE A 99 -0.29 2.39 -24.19
CA ILE A 99 0.89 1.52 -24.00
C ILE A 99 2.00 2.24 -23.20
N ARG A 100 1.94 3.58 -23.11
CA ARG A 100 2.85 4.40 -22.27
C ARG A 100 2.36 4.56 -20.84
N THR A 101 1.13 4.16 -20.54
CA THR A 101 0.58 4.21 -19.19
C THR A 101 1.14 3.07 -18.36
N PHE A 102 1.64 3.39 -17.17
CA PHE A 102 1.99 2.43 -16.15
C PHE A 102 1.41 2.87 -14.80
N PHE A 103 1.42 1.96 -13.84
CA PHE A 103 0.63 2.06 -12.61
C PHE A 103 1.54 1.89 -11.39
N PRO A 104 1.22 2.50 -10.23
CA PRO A 104 1.88 2.18 -8.97
C PRO A 104 1.75 0.71 -8.58
N GLU A 105 2.78 0.17 -7.94
CA GLU A 105 2.69 -1.09 -7.19
C GLU A 105 2.12 -0.87 -5.80
N TYR A 106 2.34 0.31 -5.22
CA TYR A 106 1.91 0.71 -3.88
C TYR A 106 1.23 2.07 -3.89
N THR A 107 0.14 2.22 -3.14
CA THR A 107 -0.48 3.53 -2.83
C THR A 107 -0.92 3.66 -1.35
N HIS A 108 -0.75 2.62 -0.54
CA HIS A 108 -1.19 2.56 0.86
C HIS A 108 -0.71 3.72 1.75
N GLN A 109 0.50 4.23 1.53
CA GLN A 109 1.01 5.38 2.29
C GLN A 109 0.14 6.65 2.16
N LEU A 110 -0.62 6.79 1.06
CA LEU A 110 -1.59 7.89 0.86
C LEU A 110 -3.04 7.47 1.07
N PHE A 111 -3.41 6.26 0.69
CA PHE A 111 -4.81 5.81 0.61
C PHE A 111 -5.18 4.70 1.62
N GLY A 112 -4.29 4.44 2.59
CA GLY A 112 -4.47 3.42 3.63
C GLY A 112 -4.27 2.00 3.11
N ASP A 113 -4.22 1.03 4.03
CA ASP A 113 -3.90 -0.38 3.73
C ASP A 113 -4.84 -1.04 2.71
N ASP A 114 -6.07 -0.51 2.58
CA ASP A 114 -7.08 -0.92 1.60
C ASP A 114 -6.75 -0.47 0.15
N GLU A 115 -5.82 0.48 -0.02
CA GLU A 115 -5.42 1.09 -1.30
C GLU A 115 -6.62 1.55 -2.14
N THR A 116 -7.53 2.30 -1.50
CA THR A 116 -8.76 2.79 -2.13
C THR A 116 -9.07 4.25 -1.84
N ALA A 117 -9.74 4.89 -2.80
CA ALA A 117 -10.35 6.21 -2.65
C ALA A 117 -11.87 6.08 -2.77
N PHE A 118 -12.58 6.72 -1.85
CA PHE A 118 -14.03 6.72 -1.77
C PHE A 118 -14.66 8.01 -2.32
N GLY A 119 -15.86 7.86 -2.89
CA GLY A 119 -16.72 8.96 -3.30
C GLY A 119 -16.60 9.35 -4.77
N TYR A 120 -15.93 8.55 -5.61
CA TYR A 120 -15.73 8.82 -7.03
C TYR A 120 -16.05 7.59 -7.88
N LYS A 121 -16.83 7.78 -8.95
CA LYS A 121 -17.11 6.73 -9.94
C LYS A 121 -16.27 6.97 -11.20
N GLY A 122 -15.52 5.94 -11.61
CA GLY A 122 -14.61 6.04 -12.77
C GLY A 122 -13.47 7.02 -12.52
N LEU A 123 -12.88 6.99 -11.33
CA LEU A 123 -11.77 7.86 -10.93
C LEU A 123 -10.52 7.59 -11.79
N LYS A 124 -9.92 8.66 -12.30
CA LYS A 124 -8.60 8.69 -12.95
C LYS A 124 -7.76 9.80 -12.31
N ILE A 125 -6.55 9.47 -11.89
CA ILE A 125 -5.60 10.38 -11.27
C ILE A 125 -4.39 10.44 -12.22
N LEU A 126 -4.38 11.44 -13.09
CA LEU A 126 -3.39 11.57 -14.16
C LEU A 126 -2.15 12.27 -13.61
N LEU A 127 -1.02 11.57 -13.59
CA LEU A 127 0.31 12.07 -13.21
C LEU A 127 1.27 11.83 -14.36
N TYR A 128 1.30 12.78 -15.30
CA TYR A 128 2.11 12.67 -16.52
C TYR A 128 3.37 13.52 -16.39
N TYR A 129 4.50 12.99 -16.84
CA TYR A 129 5.82 13.60 -16.65
C TYR A 129 6.53 13.72 -18.00
N ILE A 130 7.14 14.86 -18.27
CA ILE A 130 8.02 15.00 -19.44
C ILE A 130 9.26 14.13 -19.21
N ALA A 131 9.64 13.33 -20.21
CA ALA A 131 10.51 12.18 -20.01
C ALA A 131 11.88 12.49 -19.39
N GLY A 132 12.51 13.63 -19.68
CA GLY A 132 13.79 14.02 -19.08
C GLY A 132 13.62 14.86 -17.83
N SER A 133 13.14 16.10 -17.98
CA SER A 133 13.00 17.08 -16.89
C SER A 133 12.02 16.67 -15.78
N LEU A 134 11.15 15.69 -16.02
CA LEU A 134 10.06 15.26 -15.13
C LEU A 134 9.06 16.36 -14.78
N SER A 135 9.04 17.47 -15.52
CA SER A 135 8.00 18.50 -15.41
C SER A 135 6.61 17.84 -15.49
N THR A 136 5.75 18.14 -14.51
CA THR A 136 4.58 17.32 -14.18
C THR A 136 3.28 17.98 -14.62
N MET A 137 2.36 17.18 -15.17
CA MET A 137 0.93 17.48 -15.23
C MET A 137 0.21 16.65 -14.18
N PHE A 138 -0.64 17.29 -13.39
CA PHE A 138 -1.51 16.65 -12.42
C PHE A 138 -2.98 17.01 -12.68
N ARG A 139 -3.84 16.00 -12.89
CA ARG A 139 -5.28 16.17 -13.09
C ARG A 139 -6.04 15.02 -12.43
N VAL A 140 -7.20 15.32 -11.85
CA VAL A 140 -8.15 14.30 -11.38
C VAL A 140 -9.39 14.37 -12.27
N GLU A 141 -9.79 13.23 -12.81
CA GLU A 141 -10.98 13.07 -13.65
C GLU A 141 -11.89 11.99 -13.05
N TYR A 142 -13.20 12.13 -13.23
CA TYR A 142 -14.21 11.17 -12.76
C TYR A 142 -15.51 11.34 -13.54
N ALA A 143 -16.31 10.28 -13.64
CA ALA A 143 -17.63 10.35 -14.27
C ALA A 143 -18.67 11.01 -13.34
N SER A 144 -18.61 10.71 -12.05
CA SER A 144 -19.44 11.33 -11.01
C SER A 144 -18.75 11.27 -9.63
N LYS A 145 -19.16 12.16 -8.74
CA LYS A 145 -18.65 12.30 -7.38
C LYS A 145 -19.83 12.33 -6.40
N VAL A 146 -19.70 11.74 -5.22
CA VAL A 146 -20.73 11.85 -4.17
C VAL A 146 -20.80 13.29 -3.64
N ASN A 147 -21.99 13.72 -3.25
CA ASN A 147 -22.27 15.06 -2.75
C ASN A 147 -23.22 14.99 -1.55
N GLU A 148 -23.53 16.13 -0.94
CA GLU A 148 -24.37 16.19 0.26
C GLU A 148 -25.81 15.68 0.04
N ASN A 149 -26.24 15.60 -1.22
CA ASN A 149 -27.55 15.12 -1.66
C ASN A 149 -27.52 13.66 -2.17
N PHE A 150 -26.47 12.88 -1.86
CA PHE A 150 -26.40 11.50 -2.33
C PHE A 150 -27.48 10.64 -1.66
N ASP A 151 -28.29 9.92 -2.46
CA ASP A 151 -29.57 9.32 -2.06
C ASP A 151 -29.50 8.28 -0.91
N CYS A 152 -28.31 7.88 -0.45
CA CYS A 152 -28.12 6.96 0.66
C CYS A 152 -28.73 7.45 1.99
N VAL A 153 -29.08 8.75 2.12
CA VAL A 153 -29.84 9.28 3.26
C VAL A 153 -31.25 8.67 3.35
N GLU A 154 -31.85 8.21 2.24
CA GLU A 154 -33.14 7.52 2.26
C GLU A 154 -33.08 6.17 3.00
N PHE A 155 -31.91 5.50 3.05
CA PHE A 155 -31.77 4.24 3.79
C PHE A 155 -32.11 4.42 5.27
N TYR A 156 -31.60 5.49 5.89
CA TYR A 156 -31.85 5.83 7.29
C TYR A 156 -33.29 6.30 7.51
N PHE A 157 -33.81 7.20 6.66
CA PHE A 157 -35.19 7.68 6.78
C PHE A 157 -36.21 6.56 6.62
N CYS A 158 -36.01 5.63 5.68
CA CYS A 158 -36.90 4.50 5.48
C CYS A 158 -36.85 3.54 6.68
N PHE A 159 -35.65 3.18 7.15
CA PHE A 159 -35.49 2.28 8.29
C PHE A 159 -36.05 2.86 9.60
N TYR A 160 -35.85 4.15 9.85
CA TYR A 160 -36.35 4.83 11.05
C TYR A 160 -37.88 5.00 11.02
N ASN A 161 -38.48 5.36 9.87
CA ASN A 161 -39.93 5.43 9.74
C ASN A 161 -40.59 4.06 9.87
N VAL A 162 -40.02 3.02 9.24
CA VAL A 162 -40.50 1.63 9.40
C VAL A 162 -40.39 1.20 10.86
N TYR A 163 -39.24 1.37 11.50
CA TYR A 163 -39.06 1.04 12.93
C TYR A 163 -40.07 1.78 13.82
N PHE A 164 -40.24 3.09 13.62
CA PHE A 164 -41.17 3.91 14.38
C PHE A 164 -42.61 3.39 14.24
N ILE A 165 -43.08 3.12 13.02
CA ILE A 165 -44.41 2.56 12.75
C ILE A 165 -44.60 1.21 13.48
N PHE A 166 -43.61 0.31 13.42
CA PHE A 166 -43.70 -0.99 14.09
C PHE A 166 -43.58 -0.90 15.62
N SER A 167 -42.85 0.07 16.17
CA SER A 167 -42.74 0.27 17.63
C SER A 167 -44.04 0.68 18.31
N GLN A 168 -44.97 1.29 17.56
CA GLN A 168 -46.29 1.70 18.05
C GLN A 168 -47.31 0.55 18.09
N LEU A 169 -46.97 -0.63 17.54
CA LEU A 169 -47.87 -1.77 17.53
C LEU A 169 -47.90 -2.48 18.88
N PRO A 170 -49.09 -2.73 19.48
CA PRO A 170 -49.19 -3.59 20.65
C PRO A 170 -48.62 -4.98 20.33
N TYR A 171 -47.92 -5.57 21.29
CA TYR A 171 -47.20 -6.85 21.20
C TYR A 171 -45.87 -6.86 20.41
N PHE A 172 -45.38 -5.75 19.85
CA PHE A 172 -44.06 -5.70 19.20
C PHE A 172 -42.93 -6.30 20.07
N TYR A 173 -42.85 -5.91 21.35
CA TYR A 173 -41.89 -6.45 22.32
C TYR A 173 -42.04 -7.95 22.60
N ALA A 174 -43.24 -8.51 22.50
CA ALA A 174 -43.49 -9.94 22.75
C ALA A 174 -43.09 -10.82 21.56
N ILE A 175 -43.10 -10.25 20.35
CA ILE A 175 -42.74 -10.94 19.09
C ILE A 175 -41.23 -10.80 18.81
N LYS A 176 -40.56 -9.79 19.38
CA LYS A 176 -39.12 -9.49 19.19
C LYS A 176 -38.18 -10.67 19.48
N SER A 177 -38.57 -11.62 20.33
CA SER A 177 -37.78 -12.84 20.64
C SER A 177 -37.89 -13.95 19.60
N GLN A 178 -38.87 -13.90 18.69
CA GLN A 178 -39.11 -14.94 17.68
C GLN A 178 -38.38 -14.68 16.35
N PHE A 179 -37.80 -13.48 16.15
CA PHE A 179 -37.16 -13.07 14.89
C PHE A 179 -35.73 -12.52 15.10
N PRO A 180 -34.73 -13.40 15.30
CA PRO A 180 -33.36 -12.99 15.63
C PRO A 180 -32.64 -12.20 14.53
N ALA A 181 -33.05 -12.36 13.27
CA ALA A 181 -32.49 -11.64 12.13
C ALA A 181 -32.85 -10.14 12.18
N VAL A 182 -34.12 -9.83 12.47
CA VAL A 182 -34.59 -8.45 12.62
C VAL A 182 -33.99 -7.76 13.85
N VAL A 183 -33.76 -8.49 14.95
CA VAL A 183 -32.99 -7.95 16.10
C VAL A 183 -31.55 -7.62 15.71
N ARG A 184 -30.91 -8.42 14.84
CA ARG A 184 -29.58 -8.14 14.28
C ARG A 184 -29.57 -6.91 13.36
N CYS A 185 -30.61 -6.72 12.56
CA CYS A 185 -30.76 -5.51 11.74
C CYS A 185 -30.96 -4.26 12.61
N PHE A 186 -31.67 -4.36 13.74
CA PHE A 186 -31.82 -3.24 14.68
C PHE A 186 -30.55 -2.94 15.49
N SER A 187 -29.75 -3.94 15.91
CA SER A 187 -28.47 -3.66 16.60
C SER A 187 -27.41 -2.99 15.70
N LEU A 188 -27.59 -3.02 14.38
CA LEU A 188 -26.77 -2.25 13.44
C LEU A 188 -27.17 -0.77 13.36
N ALA A 189 -28.40 -0.41 13.74
CA ALA A 189 -28.84 0.99 13.82
C ALA A 189 -28.28 1.70 15.08
N ASP A 190 -27.93 0.93 16.12
CA ASP A 190 -27.26 1.42 17.34
C ASP A 190 -25.72 1.53 17.19
N SER A 191 -25.18 1.36 15.98
CA SER A 191 -23.74 1.47 15.71
C SER A 191 -23.28 2.94 15.70
N PRO A 192 -22.09 3.31 16.20
CA PRO A 192 -21.67 4.69 16.45
C PRO A 192 -21.33 5.53 15.20
N LEU A 193 -21.93 5.21 14.05
CA LEU A 193 -21.99 6.08 12.86
C LEU A 193 -23.03 7.21 13.01
N MET A 194 -23.71 7.30 14.16
CA MET A 194 -24.64 8.37 14.55
C MET A 194 -23.90 9.68 14.91
N GLY A 195 -23.24 10.26 13.91
CA GLY A 195 -22.87 11.68 13.87
C GLY A 195 -23.49 12.33 12.63
N GLU A 196 -23.45 13.66 12.52
CA GLU A 196 -23.90 14.42 11.34
C GLU A 196 -22.94 14.26 10.14
N ASN A 197 -22.63 13.01 9.78
CA ASN A 197 -21.66 12.68 8.74
C ASN A 197 -22.34 12.65 7.37
N THR A 198 -22.42 13.83 6.75
CA THR A 198 -22.56 13.96 5.30
C THR A 198 -21.55 13.04 4.61
N ILE A 199 -21.99 12.20 3.68
CA ILE A 199 -21.09 11.29 2.94
C ILE A 199 -20.29 12.13 1.94
N LEU A 200 -19.13 12.59 2.40
CA LEU A 200 -18.17 13.34 1.60
C LEU A 200 -17.22 12.39 0.87
N ALA A 201 -16.82 12.76 -0.34
CA ALA A 201 -15.76 12.07 -1.06
C ALA A 201 -14.39 12.41 -0.49
N ASP A 202 -13.42 11.51 -0.64
CA ASP A 202 -12.05 11.74 -0.20
C ASP A 202 -11.40 12.92 -0.92
N ASP A 203 -10.51 13.64 -0.22
CA ASP A 203 -9.66 14.67 -0.82
C ASP A 203 -8.46 14.04 -1.54
N VAL A 204 -8.75 13.41 -2.68
CA VAL A 204 -7.76 12.81 -3.58
C VAL A 204 -6.73 13.84 -4.04
N GLU A 205 -7.16 15.07 -4.35
CA GLU A 205 -6.24 16.13 -4.77
C GLU A 205 -5.30 16.57 -3.64
N GLY A 206 -5.83 16.82 -2.44
CA GLY A 206 -5.03 17.16 -1.27
C GLY A 206 -4.05 16.07 -0.87
N LYS A 207 -4.42 14.78 -1.01
CA LYS A 207 -3.52 13.64 -0.79
C LYS A 207 -2.34 13.64 -1.78
N ILE A 208 -2.60 13.72 -3.09
CA ILE A 208 -1.51 13.72 -4.09
C ILE A 208 -0.60 14.94 -3.93
N ARG A 209 -1.16 16.12 -3.66
CA ARG A 209 -0.42 17.38 -3.42
C ARG A 209 0.52 17.35 -2.20
N GLN A 210 0.45 16.34 -1.32
CA GLN A 210 1.41 16.16 -0.21
C GLN A 210 2.76 15.60 -0.67
N ILE A 211 2.81 14.91 -1.83
CA ILE A 211 4.01 14.18 -2.29
C ILE A 211 4.55 14.63 -3.67
N ILE A 212 3.83 15.51 -4.38
CA ILE A 212 4.34 16.20 -5.58
C ILE A 212 4.73 17.64 -5.24
N PRO A 213 5.83 18.16 -5.80
CA PRO A 213 6.19 19.57 -5.63
C PRO A 213 5.17 20.49 -6.31
N ALA A 214 5.08 21.73 -5.82
CA ALA A 214 4.25 22.76 -6.44
C ALA A 214 4.76 23.15 -7.85
N GLY A 215 3.89 23.75 -8.66
CA GLY A 215 4.23 24.20 -10.02
C GLY A 215 3.95 23.17 -11.13
N PHE A 216 3.23 22.08 -10.83
CA PHE A 216 2.62 21.22 -11.84
C PHE A 216 1.60 22.00 -12.69
N CYS A 217 1.43 21.60 -13.94
CA CYS A 217 0.36 22.10 -14.80
C CYS A 217 -0.91 21.24 -14.67
N THR A 218 -2.07 21.81 -14.99
CA THR A 218 -3.40 21.18 -14.79
C THR A 218 -4.17 20.93 -16.09
N ASN A 219 -3.53 21.16 -17.24
CA ASN A 219 -4.10 20.92 -18.55
C ASN A 219 -3.01 20.53 -19.58
N THR A 220 -3.46 19.85 -20.64
CA THR A 220 -2.59 19.28 -21.67
C THR A 220 -1.85 20.34 -22.51
N ASN A 221 -2.44 21.53 -22.70
CA ASN A 221 -1.85 22.56 -23.57
C ASN A 221 -0.62 23.20 -22.92
N ASP A 222 -0.69 23.48 -21.62
CA ASP A 222 0.45 23.96 -20.84
C ASP A 222 1.56 22.89 -20.76
N PHE A 223 1.17 21.62 -20.60
CA PHE A 223 2.11 20.50 -20.60
C PHE A 223 2.85 20.34 -21.95
N LEU A 224 2.13 20.44 -23.07
CA LEU A 224 2.73 20.43 -24.41
C LEU A 224 3.66 21.65 -24.62
N SER A 225 3.28 22.83 -24.11
CA SER A 225 4.10 24.05 -24.14
C SER A 225 5.38 23.95 -23.30
N LEU A 226 5.44 23.02 -22.34
CA LEU A 226 6.65 22.64 -21.62
C LEU A 226 7.45 21.57 -22.40
N LEU A 227 6.78 20.62 -23.05
CA LEU A 227 7.40 19.55 -23.85
C LEU A 227 8.19 20.08 -25.06
N GLU A 228 7.78 21.22 -25.63
CA GLU A 228 8.55 21.94 -26.66
C GLU A 228 9.92 22.43 -26.16
N LYS A 229 10.04 22.74 -24.86
CA LYS A 229 11.27 23.28 -24.24
C LYS A 229 12.19 22.19 -23.68
N GLU A 230 11.79 20.92 -23.77
CA GLU A 230 12.53 19.79 -23.23
C GLU A 230 13.91 19.61 -23.89
N VAL A 231 14.12 20.18 -25.08
CA VAL A 231 15.45 20.24 -25.74
C VAL A 231 16.51 20.95 -24.89
N ASP A 232 16.13 21.85 -23.99
CA ASP A 232 17.04 22.55 -23.08
C ASP A 232 17.47 21.68 -21.89
N PHE A 233 16.75 20.59 -21.58
CA PHE A 233 17.08 19.69 -20.47
C PHE A 233 18.43 18.97 -20.71
N LYS A 234 19.25 18.87 -19.66
CA LYS A 234 20.55 18.19 -19.69
C LYS A 234 20.75 17.38 -18.39
N PRO A 235 21.38 16.20 -18.44
CA PRO A 235 21.71 15.42 -17.26
C PRO A 235 22.52 16.20 -16.22
N PHE A 236 22.24 15.95 -14.94
CA PHE A 236 22.92 16.61 -13.82
C PHE A 236 24.23 15.92 -13.45
N GLY A 237 25.23 16.72 -13.06
CA GLY A 237 26.48 16.24 -12.48
C GLY A 237 27.47 15.64 -13.48
N THR A 238 28.28 14.69 -13.02
CA THR A 238 29.42 14.13 -13.76
C THR A 238 29.08 12.80 -14.41
N LEU A 239 29.32 12.67 -15.71
CA LEU A 239 29.17 11.42 -16.46
C LEU A 239 30.16 10.36 -15.94
N LEU A 240 29.64 9.21 -15.48
CA LEU A 240 30.43 8.07 -15.02
C LEU A 240 30.57 6.98 -16.08
N HIS A 241 29.48 6.68 -16.81
CA HIS A 241 29.45 5.57 -17.76
C HIS A 241 28.49 5.86 -18.92
N THR A 242 28.82 5.35 -20.10
CA THR A 242 27.93 5.30 -21.27
C THR A 242 27.91 3.87 -21.77
N TYR A 243 26.72 3.34 -22.09
CA TYR A 243 26.54 2.01 -22.65
C TYR A 243 25.42 2.02 -23.68
N SER A 244 25.39 0.99 -24.53
CA SER A 244 24.42 0.85 -25.61
C SER A 244 23.74 -0.51 -25.51
N VAL A 245 22.45 -0.57 -25.83
CA VAL A 245 21.65 -1.79 -25.90
C VAL A 245 21.10 -1.89 -27.32
N LEU A 246 21.46 -2.97 -28.01
CA LEU A 246 20.91 -3.30 -29.31
C LEU A 246 19.55 -3.95 -29.12
N SER A 247 18.52 -3.36 -29.70
CA SER A 247 17.19 -3.94 -29.83
C SER A 247 17.24 -5.20 -30.69
N PRO A 248 16.36 -6.20 -30.45
CA PRO A 248 16.08 -7.25 -31.42
C PRO A 248 15.65 -6.72 -32.80
N THR A 249 15.12 -5.49 -32.88
CA THR A 249 14.75 -4.81 -34.14
C THR A 249 15.94 -4.17 -34.86
N GLY A 250 17.15 -4.19 -34.28
CA GLY A 250 18.36 -3.58 -34.84
C GLY A 250 18.57 -2.10 -34.47
N GLU A 251 17.59 -1.47 -33.82
CA GLU A 251 17.76 -0.13 -33.24
C GLU A 251 18.77 -0.14 -32.09
N ASN A 252 19.53 0.95 -31.91
CA ASN A 252 20.57 1.06 -30.90
C ASN A 252 20.24 2.14 -29.87
N PHE A 253 19.77 1.74 -28.70
CA PHE A 253 19.47 2.64 -27.59
C PHE A 253 20.74 2.94 -26.80
N THR A 254 21.02 4.23 -26.55
CA THR A 254 22.23 4.66 -25.84
C THR A 254 21.88 5.27 -24.50
N PHE A 255 22.53 4.79 -23.44
CA PHE A 255 22.26 5.14 -22.06
C PHE A 255 23.51 5.70 -21.38
N GLN A 256 23.29 6.56 -20.39
CA GLN A 256 24.34 7.22 -19.63
C GLN A 256 24.02 7.21 -18.14
N ILE A 257 25.06 7.07 -17.32
CA ILE A 257 24.96 7.10 -15.86
C ILE A 257 25.80 8.27 -15.36
N TYR A 258 25.18 9.14 -14.56
CA TYR A 258 25.80 10.33 -13.97
C TYR A 258 25.81 10.24 -12.45
N LYS A 259 26.79 10.86 -11.78
CA LYS A 259 26.71 11.21 -10.36
C LYS A 259 26.38 12.69 -10.21
N ALA A 260 25.31 13.00 -9.49
CA ALA A 260 24.90 14.34 -9.12
C ALA A 260 25.04 14.59 -7.59
N ASP A 261 24.81 15.83 -7.21
CA ASP A 261 24.68 16.35 -5.85
C ASP A 261 23.93 17.70 -5.91
N MET A 262 23.56 18.24 -4.74
CA MET A 262 22.72 19.45 -4.63
C MET A 262 23.42 20.75 -5.07
N THR A 263 24.71 20.71 -5.46
CA THR A 263 25.38 21.87 -6.08
C THR A 263 24.99 22.04 -7.56
N CYS A 264 24.43 20.99 -8.18
CA CYS A 264 23.95 21.03 -9.55
C CYS A 264 22.69 21.90 -9.68
N ARG A 265 22.78 23.01 -10.43
CA ARG A 265 21.65 23.92 -10.67
C ARG A 265 20.43 23.16 -11.23
N GLY A 266 19.27 23.30 -10.58
CA GLY A 266 18.02 22.65 -10.99
C GLY A 266 17.86 21.20 -10.51
N PHE A 267 18.86 20.63 -9.81
CA PHE A 267 18.82 19.24 -9.39
C PHE A 267 17.90 19.01 -8.18
N ARG A 268 17.78 19.98 -7.26
CA ARG A 268 16.88 19.87 -6.09
C ARG A 268 15.42 19.73 -6.55
N GLU A 269 14.99 20.64 -7.41
CA GLU A 269 13.63 20.67 -7.95
C GLU A 269 13.35 19.43 -8.83
N TYR A 270 14.36 18.94 -9.55
CA TYR A 270 14.27 17.68 -10.30
C TYR A 270 14.16 16.46 -9.36
N HIS A 271 14.94 16.41 -8.29
CA HIS A 271 14.88 15.33 -7.30
C HIS A 271 13.51 15.32 -6.60
N GLU A 272 12.94 16.48 -6.27
CA GLU A 272 11.59 16.61 -5.71
C GLU A 272 10.50 16.02 -6.62
N ARG A 273 10.64 16.14 -7.96
CA ARG A 273 9.74 15.48 -8.93
C ARG A 273 10.00 13.99 -9.09
N LEU A 274 11.26 13.56 -8.97
CA LEU A 274 11.67 12.17 -9.10
C LEU A 274 11.32 11.31 -7.87
N GLN A 275 11.47 11.85 -6.66
CA GLN A 275 11.26 11.10 -5.42
C GLN A 275 9.79 10.67 -5.23
N THR A 276 8.81 11.37 -5.82
CA THR A 276 7.40 10.94 -5.84
C THR A 276 7.25 9.50 -6.35
N PHE A 277 8.07 9.08 -7.33
CA PHE A 277 8.02 7.71 -7.85
C PHE A 277 8.42 6.64 -6.82
N LEU A 278 9.17 6.98 -5.76
CA LEU A 278 9.47 6.02 -4.70
C LEU A 278 8.21 5.60 -3.95
N MET A 279 7.28 6.53 -3.73
CA MET A 279 6.00 6.28 -3.04
C MET A 279 5.13 5.25 -3.77
N TRP A 280 5.39 5.05 -5.07
CA TRP A 280 4.66 4.13 -5.94
C TRP A 280 5.31 2.75 -6.09
N PHE A 281 6.61 2.61 -5.80
CA PHE A 281 7.43 1.45 -6.19
C PHE A 281 8.39 0.94 -5.11
N ILE A 282 8.43 1.56 -3.94
CA ILE A 282 9.16 1.06 -2.77
C ILE A 282 8.22 1.16 -1.56
N GLU A 283 7.78 0.00 -1.07
CA GLU A 283 6.78 -0.15 0.00
C GLU A 283 7.00 0.77 1.21
N THR A 284 8.22 0.79 1.74
CA THR A 284 8.61 1.57 2.93
C THR A 284 9.36 2.88 2.59
N ALA A 285 9.12 3.43 1.40
CA ALA A 285 9.72 4.70 0.97
C ALA A 285 9.47 5.84 1.96
N SER A 286 10.47 6.70 2.12
CA SER A 286 10.34 8.01 2.76
C SER A 286 11.26 9.01 2.05
N PHE A 287 10.89 10.29 2.03
CA PHE A 287 11.74 11.33 1.45
C PHE A 287 12.95 11.61 2.35
N ILE A 288 14.11 11.81 1.72
CA ILE A 288 15.38 12.02 2.41
C ILE A 288 15.60 13.49 2.74
N ASP A 289 16.36 13.75 3.81
CA ASP A 289 16.92 15.08 4.06
C ASP A 289 18.02 15.39 3.04
N VAL A 290 17.69 16.20 2.04
CA VAL A 290 18.59 16.61 0.95
C VAL A 290 19.66 17.62 1.37
N ASP A 291 19.59 18.15 2.59
CA ASP A 291 20.59 19.09 3.11
C ASP A 291 21.78 18.38 3.80
N ASP A 292 21.70 17.06 4.03
CA ASP A 292 22.86 16.24 4.43
C ASP A 292 23.76 15.93 3.22
N GLU A 293 24.94 16.56 3.19
CA GLU A 293 25.97 16.41 2.14
C GLU A 293 26.47 14.96 1.93
N ARG A 294 26.15 14.02 2.83
CA ARG A 294 26.52 12.60 2.70
C ARG A 294 25.67 11.84 1.67
N TRP A 295 24.60 12.43 1.17
CA TRP A 295 23.80 11.83 0.08
C TRP A 295 24.51 11.93 -1.27
N HIS A 296 24.76 10.78 -1.88
CA HIS A 296 25.20 10.67 -3.26
C HIS A 296 24.03 10.21 -4.14
N TYR A 297 23.90 10.84 -5.31
CA TYR A 297 22.82 10.57 -6.26
C TYR A 297 23.42 10.04 -7.56
N PHE A 298 22.93 8.89 -8.03
CA PHE A 298 23.35 8.29 -9.29
C PHE A 298 22.15 8.19 -10.22
N LEU A 299 22.21 8.87 -11.37
CA LEU A 299 21.10 9.05 -12.31
C LEU A 299 21.35 8.24 -13.59
N VAL A 300 20.31 7.62 -14.15
CA VAL A 300 20.35 6.93 -15.44
C VAL A 300 19.49 7.68 -16.45
N PHE A 301 20.06 8.00 -17.61
CA PHE A 301 19.36 8.63 -18.72
C PHE A 301 19.51 7.83 -20.01
N GLU A 302 18.44 7.73 -20.80
CA GLU A 302 18.47 7.31 -22.20
C GLU A 302 18.64 8.55 -23.10
N LYS A 303 19.49 8.44 -24.11
CA LYS A 303 19.57 9.43 -25.20
C LYS A 303 18.60 9.05 -26.31
N TYR A 304 17.71 9.97 -26.66
CA TYR A 304 16.81 9.83 -27.81
C TYR A 304 16.89 11.07 -28.71
N ASN A 305 16.51 10.93 -29.97
CA ASN A 305 16.49 12.04 -30.92
C ASN A 305 15.05 12.47 -31.19
N LYS A 306 14.84 13.79 -31.26
CA LYS A 306 13.57 14.43 -31.62
C LYS A 306 13.90 15.70 -32.40
N ASP A 307 13.26 15.90 -33.55
CA ASP A 307 13.40 17.08 -34.41
C ASP A 307 14.86 17.46 -34.76
N GLY A 308 15.71 16.43 -34.91
CA GLY A 308 17.15 16.59 -35.21
C GLY A 308 18.04 16.92 -34.00
N ALA A 309 17.45 17.18 -32.83
CA ALA A 309 18.18 17.36 -31.58
C ALA A 309 18.29 16.05 -30.78
N THR A 310 19.31 15.95 -29.92
CA THR A 310 19.46 14.86 -28.96
C THR A 310 19.00 15.29 -27.57
N LEU A 311 17.99 14.60 -27.07
CA LEU A 311 17.36 14.80 -25.77
C LEU A 311 17.71 13.64 -24.83
N PHE A 312 17.34 13.78 -23.56
CA PHE A 312 17.62 12.81 -22.51
C PHE A 312 16.33 12.44 -21.80
N ALA A 313 16.04 11.16 -21.63
CA ALA A 313 14.89 10.65 -20.87
C ALA A 313 15.39 9.98 -19.59
N THR A 314 14.76 10.27 -18.46
CA THR A 314 15.04 9.66 -17.17
C THR A 314 14.62 8.19 -17.19
N VAL A 315 15.57 7.31 -16.85
CA VAL A 315 15.38 5.85 -16.80
C VAL A 315 15.25 5.36 -15.37
N GLY A 316 15.93 6.03 -14.42
CA GLY A 316 15.92 5.65 -13.02
C GLY A 316 17.06 6.30 -12.24
N TYR A 317 17.16 6.00 -10.95
CA TYR A 317 18.21 6.50 -10.09
C TYR A 317 18.49 5.61 -8.87
N MET A 318 19.54 5.97 -8.13
CA MET A 318 19.89 5.39 -6.84
C MET A 318 20.40 6.49 -5.89
N THR A 319 19.94 6.46 -4.64
CA THR A 319 20.48 7.26 -3.54
C THR A 319 21.38 6.38 -2.65
N VAL A 320 22.52 6.94 -2.25
CA VAL A 320 23.51 6.24 -1.43
C VAL A 320 23.99 7.16 -0.31
N TYR A 321 23.77 6.77 0.95
CA TYR A 321 24.25 7.52 2.10
C TYR A 321 25.68 7.12 2.45
N ASN A 322 26.60 8.07 2.47
CA ASN A 322 28.02 7.84 2.72
C ASN A 322 28.32 7.80 4.24
N TYR A 323 27.97 6.71 4.93
CA TYR A 323 28.19 6.59 6.38
C TYR A 323 29.66 6.74 6.75
N TYR A 324 29.96 7.65 7.67
CA TYR A 324 31.27 7.74 8.32
C TYR A 324 31.52 6.49 9.20
N VAL A 325 32.71 5.91 9.06
CA VAL A 325 33.21 4.82 9.88
C VAL A 325 34.52 5.27 10.52
N TYR A 326 34.51 5.39 11.84
CA TYR A 326 35.66 5.84 12.62
C TYR A 326 36.92 4.96 12.35
N PRO A 327 38.13 5.54 12.24
CA PRO A 327 38.47 6.97 12.39
C PRO A 327 38.53 7.78 11.09
N ASP A 328 38.60 7.14 9.92
CA ASP A 328 38.97 7.80 8.65
C ASP A 328 38.30 7.19 7.41
N LYS A 329 37.27 6.34 7.59
CA LYS A 329 36.67 5.54 6.52
C LYS A 329 35.22 5.91 6.28
N THR A 330 34.68 5.39 5.18
CA THR A 330 33.23 5.38 4.93
C THR A 330 32.71 4.01 4.49
N ARG A 331 31.40 3.83 4.66
CA ARG A 331 30.61 2.69 4.19
C ARG A 331 29.38 3.23 3.45
N PRO A 332 29.44 3.38 2.12
CA PRO A 332 28.28 3.75 1.32
C PRO A 332 27.15 2.74 1.50
N ARG A 333 25.97 3.19 1.92
CA ARG A 333 24.76 2.40 2.05
C ARG A 333 23.75 2.82 0.99
N VAL A 334 23.47 1.93 0.04
CA VAL A 334 22.37 2.10 -0.92
C VAL A 334 21.07 2.18 -0.12
N SER A 335 20.33 3.28 -0.29
CA SER A 335 19.08 3.52 0.44
C SER A 335 17.90 3.26 -0.48
N GLN A 336 17.76 4.05 -1.56
CA GLN A 336 16.70 3.88 -2.55
C GLN A 336 17.31 3.54 -3.90
N MET A 337 16.66 2.64 -4.65
CA MET A 337 17.03 2.31 -6.02
C MET A 337 15.77 2.08 -6.83
N LEU A 338 15.61 2.82 -7.93
CA LEU A 338 14.46 2.70 -8.82
C LEU A 338 14.90 2.72 -10.28
N ILE A 339 14.42 1.76 -11.06
CA ILE A 339 14.33 1.85 -12.53
C ILE A 339 12.85 2.00 -12.85
N LEU A 340 12.48 3.05 -13.59
CA LEU A 340 11.09 3.34 -13.92
C LEU A 340 10.51 2.21 -14.79
N THR A 341 9.24 1.86 -14.56
CA THR A 341 8.59 0.65 -15.08
C THR A 341 8.82 0.37 -16.57
N PRO A 342 8.75 1.35 -17.50
CA PRO A 342 9.00 1.13 -18.93
C PRO A 342 10.42 0.61 -19.27
N PHE A 343 11.37 0.72 -18.35
CA PHE A 343 12.78 0.33 -18.52
C PHE A 343 13.18 -0.87 -17.65
N GLN A 344 12.25 -1.47 -16.90
CA GLN A 344 12.55 -2.66 -16.11
C GLN A 344 12.79 -3.89 -17.01
N GLY A 345 13.45 -4.91 -16.46
CA GLY A 345 13.82 -6.14 -17.20
C GLY A 345 14.95 -5.98 -18.23
N GLN A 346 15.36 -4.75 -18.57
CA GLN A 346 16.30 -4.45 -19.67
C GLN A 346 17.78 -4.33 -19.23
N GLY A 347 18.10 -4.71 -17.99
CA GLY A 347 19.47 -4.73 -17.45
C GLY A 347 20.00 -3.39 -16.93
N HIS A 348 19.25 -2.29 -17.02
CA HIS A 348 19.68 -0.96 -16.55
C HIS A 348 20.03 -0.93 -15.06
N GLY A 349 19.27 -1.64 -14.21
CA GLY A 349 19.58 -1.77 -12.78
C GLY A 349 20.95 -2.42 -12.52
N ALA A 350 21.31 -3.44 -13.30
CA ALA A 350 22.60 -4.11 -13.19
C ALA A 350 23.75 -3.18 -13.62
N ARG A 351 23.56 -2.41 -14.69
CA ARG A 351 24.52 -1.37 -15.14
C ARG A 351 24.68 -0.24 -14.13
N LEU A 352 23.59 0.19 -13.49
CA LEU A 352 23.60 1.20 -12.44
C LEU A 352 24.42 0.72 -11.24
N LEU A 353 24.06 -0.43 -10.65
CA LEU A 353 24.75 -0.98 -9.48
C LEU A 353 26.22 -1.32 -9.78
N GLU A 354 26.53 -1.90 -10.95
CA GLU A 354 27.91 -2.13 -11.39
C GLU A 354 28.72 -0.82 -11.48
N THR A 355 28.11 0.27 -11.98
CA THR A 355 28.76 1.59 -12.09
C THR A 355 28.97 2.21 -10.71
N VAL A 356 28.03 2.06 -9.79
CA VAL A 356 28.16 2.54 -8.39
C VAL A 356 29.26 1.79 -7.65
N HIS A 357 29.37 0.47 -7.81
CA HIS A 357 30.51 -0.30 -7.30
C HIS A 357 31.83 0.24 -7.87
N ARG A 358 31.95 0.36 -9.21
CA ARG A 358 33.15 0.90 -9.89
C ARG A 358 33.54 2.29 -9.40
N TYR A 359 32.57 3.16 -9.14
CA TYR A 359 32.81 4.51 -8.60
C TYR A 359 33.47 4.45 -7.21
N TYR A 360 32.90 3.69 -6.26
CA TYR A 360 33.43 3.63 -4.89
C TYR A 360 34.68 2.76 -4.74
N ILE A 361 34.92 1.80 -5.64
CA ILE A 361 36.17 1.01 -5.71
C ILE A 361 37.39 1.92 -5.85
N ALA A 362 37.27 2.99 -6.63
CA ALA A 362 38.34 3.97 -6.84
C ALA A 362 38.74 4.74 -5.57
N SER A 363 37.95 4.67 -4.48
CA SER A 363 38.26 5.35 -3.22
C SER A 363 38.91 4.41 -2.17
N PRO A 364 40.11 4.72 -1.68
CA PRO A 364 40.74 4.00 -0.56
C PRO A 364 40.08 4.23 0.82
N SER A 365 39.23 5.26 0.97
CA SER A 365 38.49 5.50 2.22
C SER A 365 37.24 4.63 2.35
N VAL A 366 36.72 4.06 1.26
CA VAL A 366 35.57 3.15 1.29
C VAL A 366 36.00 1.76 1.74
N LEU A 367 35.34 1.22 2.77
CA LEU A 367 35.55 -0.16 3.24
C LEU A 367 34.81 -1.18 2.39
N ASP A 368 33.51 -0.99 2.26
CA ASP A 368 32.57 -1.87 1.57
C ASP A 368 31.25 -1.12 1.31
N ILE A 369 30.41 -1.66 0.43
CA ILE A 369 29.08 -1.13 0.10
C ILE A 369 28.00 -2.02 0.73
N THR A 370 27.01 -1.40 1.37
CA THR A 370 25.85 -2.08 1.96
C THR A 370 24.54 -1.58 1.36
N ALA A 371 23.42 -2.18 1.75
CA ALA A 371 22.07 -1.66 1.51
C ALA A 371 21.38 -1.40 2.86
N GLU A 372 20.33 -0.57 2.83
CA GLU A 372 19.53 -0.20 3.99
C GLU A 372 18.59 -1.32 4.44
N ASP A 373 17.52 -1.55 3.68
CA ASP A 373 16.63 -2.68 3.83
C ASP A 373 16.37 -3.30 2.44
N PRO A 374 17.20 -4.26 2.02
CA PRO A 374 17.21 -4.73 0.64
C PRO A 374 16.05 -5.70 0.35
N SER A 375 15.12 -5.28 -0.53
CA SER A 375 14.08 -6.14 -1.10
C SER A 375 14.67 -7.39 -1.80
N GLU A 376 13.86 -8.44 -1.96
CA GLU A 376 14.30 -9.66 -2.64
C GLU A 376 14.80 -9.38 -4.08
N SER A 377 14.10 -8.50 -4.81
CA SER A 377 14.50 -8.07 -6.16
C SER A 377 15.86 -7.36 -6.17
N TYR A 378 16.14 -6.52 -5.17
CA TYR A 378 17.46 -5.90 -5.00
C TYR A 378 18.54 -6.93 -4.62
N VAL A 379 18.24 -7.86 -3.71
CA VAL A 379 19.19 -8.94 -3.34
C VAL A 379 19.56 -9.78 -4.57
N ASN A 380 18.58 -10.22 -5.35
CA ASN A 380 18.82 -11.00 -6.56
C ASN A 380 19.63 -10.22 -7.62
N LEU A 381 19.33 -8.93 -7.80
CA LEU A 381 20.09 -8.05 -8.69
C LEU A 381 21.53 -7.84 -8.22
N ARG A 382 21.73 -7.60 -6.93
CA ARG A 382 23.03 -7.42 -6.30
C ARG A 382 23.85 -8.70 -6.44
N ASP A 383 23.29 -9.84 -6.10
CA ASP A 383 23.98 -11.13 -6.17
C ASP A 383 24.42 -11.41 -7.62
N PHE A 384 23.57 -11.15 -8.63
CA PHE A 384 23.95 -11.22 -10.05
C PHE A 384 25.13 -10.29 -10.42
N VAL A 385 25.08 -9.01 -10.00
CA VAL A 385 26.16 -8.04 -10.29
C VAL A 385 27.48 -8.45 -9.61
N LEU A 386 27.41 -8.93 -8.37
CA LEU A 386 28.60 -9.33 -7.61
C LEU A 386 29.21 -10.64 -8.15
N VAL A 387 28.41 -11.63 -8.55
CA VAL A 387 28.86 -12.81 -9.30
C VAL A 387 29.61 -12.37 -10.55
N LYS A 388 28.98 -11.53 -11.38
CA LYS A 388 29.55 -11.03 -12.64
C LYS A 388 30.85 -10.26 -12.46
N LEU A 389 31.05 -9.57 -11.32
CA LEU A 389 32.31 -8.90 -11.02
C LEU A 389 33.38 -9.90 -10.51
N CYS A 390 33.00 -10.86 -9.66
CA CYS A 390 33.94 -11.77 -9.02
C CYS A 390 34.35 -12.98 -9.88
N GLN A 391 33.58 -13.37 -10.89
CA GLN A 391 33.80 -14.58 -11.70
C GLN A 391 35.20 -14.67 -12.35
N ASP A 392 35.80 -13.51 -12.69
CA ASP A 392 37.10 -13.42 -13.38
C ASP A 392 38.28 -13.27 -12.40
N LEU A 393 38.04 -13.29 -11.08
CA LEU A 393 39.08 -13.20 -10.06
C LEU A 393 39.80 -14.54 -9.84
N PRO A 394 41.13 -14.57 -9.64
CA PRO A 394 41.88 -15.80 -9.39
C PRO A 394 41.39 -16.62 -8.20
N CYS A 395 40.92 -15.98 -7.11
CA CYS A 395 40.38 -16.71 -5.97
C CYS A 395 39.02 -17.39 -6.25
N PHE A 396 38.30 -16.99 -7.29
CA PHE A 396 37.05 -17.62 -7.76
C PHE A 396 37.26 -18.58 -8.94
N SER A 397 38.50 -19.00 -9.22
CA SER A 397 38.76 -20.03 -10.24
C SER A 397 38.01 -21.33 -9.92
N ARG A 398 37.72 -22.14 -10.96
CA ARG A 398 37.01 -23.42 -10.80
C ARG A 398 37.70 -24.33 -9.78
N GLU A 399 39.03 -24.41 -9.81
CA GLU A 399 39.82 -25.23 -8.89
C GLU A 399 39.66 -24.76 -7.44
N LYS A 400 39.62 -23.44 -7.22
CA LYS A 400 39.41 -22.84 -5.88
C LYS A 400 37.98 -23.02 -5.39
N LEU A 401 36.97 -22.82 -6.25
CA LEU A 401 35.56 -23.04 -5.90
C LEU A 401 35.27 -24.50 -5.51
N MET A 402 35.90 -25.47 -6.19
CA MET A 402 35.79 -26.89 -5.87
C MET A 402 36.42 -27.27 -4.52
N GLN A 403 37.37 -26.46 -4.00
CA GLN A 403 37.99 -26.65 -2.68
C GLN A 403 37.13 -26.10 -1.52
N GLY A 404 36.01 -25.43 -1.83
CA GLY A 404 35.16 -24.80 -0.84
C GLY A 404 35.40 -23.30 -0.69
N PHE A 405 34.79 -22.68 0.33
CA PHE A 405 35.01 -21.26 0.61
C PHE A 405 36.36 -21.06 1.31
N ASN A 406 37.11 -20.02 0.90
CA ASN A 406 38.34 -19.57 1.54
C ASN A 406 38.21 -18.07 1.86
N GLU A 407 38.73 -17.62 3.01
CA GLU A 407 38.78 -16.20 3.38
C GLU A 407 39.47 -15.32 2.33
N ASP A 408 40.45 -15.86 1.58
CA ASP A 408 41.08 -15.19 0.44
C ASP A 408 40.06 -14.68 -0.59
N MET A 409 38.95 -15.42 -0.81
CA MET A 409 37.86 -15.02 -1.71
C MET A 409 37.18 -13.74 -1.21
N ALA A 410 36.90 -13.67 0.09
CA ALA A 410 36.29 -12.50 0.71
C ALA A 410 37.26 -11.32 0.83
N ILE A 411 38.57 -11.58 0.96
CA ILE A 411 39.60 -10.56 0.96
C ILE A 411 39.75 -9.94 -0.43
N GLU A 412 39.92 -10.76 -1.49
CA GLU A 412 40.06 -10.23 -2.84
C GLU A 412 38.77 -9.55 -3.33
N ALA A 413 37.58 -10.12 -3.07
CA ALA A 413 36.31 -9.46 -3.40
C ALA A 413 36.13 -8.11 -2.67
N GLN A 414 36.50 -8.02 -1.38
CA GLN A 414 36.46 -6.75 -0.65
C GLN A 414 37.48 -5.73 -1.22
N GLN A 415 38.70 -6.16 -1.51
CA GLN A 415 39.76 -5.27 -2.04
C GLN A 415 39.47 -4.78 -3.46
N LYS A 416 39.02 -5.67 -4.35
CA LYS A 416 38.77 -5.39 -5.77
C LYS A 416 37.43 -4.73 -6.01
N PHE A 417 36.38 -5.14 -5.29
CA PHE A 417 34.99 -4.78 -5.60
C PHE A 417 34.19 -4.16 -4.43
N LYS A 418 34.84 -3.91 -3.29
CA LYS A 418 34.21 -3.33 -2.07
C LYS A 418 33.00 -4.15 -1.59
N VAL A 419 33.04 -5.47 -1.76
CA VAL A 419 31.98 -6.38 -1.31
C VAL A 419 31.97 -6.47 0.22
N ASN A 420 30.79 -6.31 0.82
CA ASN A 420 30.62 -6.43 2.27
C ASN A 420 30.79 -7.89 2.74
N LYS A 421 31.44 -8.06 3.90
CA LYS A 421 31.78 -9.38 4.48
C LYS A 421 30.62 -10.10 5.20
N LYS A 422 29.35 -9.84 4.85
CA LYS A 422 28.21 -10.55 5.50
C LYS A 422 28.29 -12.04 5.16
N LYS A 423 28.53 -12.85 6.19
CA LYS A 423 29.15 -14.18 6.07
C LYS A 423 28.20 -15.23 5.47
N GLN A 424 28.78 -16.18 4.72
CA GLN A 424 28.23 -17.49 4.34
C GLN A 424 27.01 -17.54 3.39
N ARG A 425 25.90 -16.81 3.62
CA ARG A 425 24.65 -17.06 2.85
C ARG A 425 24.73 -16.67 1.36
N ASP A 426 25.37 -15.56 1.02
CA ASP A 426 25.40 -15.06 -0.37
C ASP A 426 26.34 -15.89 -1.29
N LEU A 427 27.40 -16.49 -0.73
CA LEU A 427 28.26 -17.46 -1.44
C LEU A 427 27.59 -18.83 -1.62
N ALA A 428 26.74 -19.25 -0.68
CA ALA A 428 25.89 -20.43 -0.86
C ALA A 428 24.84 -20.22 -1.97
N LYS A 429 24.37 -18.99 -2.19
CA LYS A 429 23.57 -18.62 -3.37
C LYS A 429 24.39 -18.63 -4.66
N MET A 430 25.64 -18.14 -4.67
CA MET A 430 26.52 -18.28 -5.84
C MET A 430 26.75 -19.76 -6.21
N ARG A 431 26.73 -20.68 -5.23
CA ARG A 431 26.73 -22.13 -5.49
C ARG A 431 25.42 -22.69 -6.07
N LYS A 432 24.25 -22.05 -5.86
CA LYS A 432 22.98 -22.46 -6.50
C LYS A 432 23.00 -22.30 -8.03
N CYS A 433 23.98 -21.59 -8.60
CA CYS A 433 24.21 -21.52 -10.04
C CYS A 433 25.02 -22.70 -10.61
N LEU A 434 25.44 -23.67 -9.78
CA LEU A 434 26.13 -24.91 -10.18
C LEU A 434 25.14 -26.06 -10.42
N ARG A 435 25.60 -27.15 -11.03
CA ARG A 435 24.69 -28.17 -11.61
C ARG A 435 24.17 -29.15 -10.54
N PRO A 436 22.97 -29.75 -10.72
CA PRO A 436 22.33 -30.59 -9.69
C PRO A 436 23.19 -31.77 -9.21
N GLU A 437 23.95 -32.40 -10.10
CA GLU A 437 24.84 -33.54 -9.80
C GLU A 437 26.01 -33.17 -8.85
N GLU A 438 26.40 -31.90 -8.84
CA GLU A 438 27.48 -31.37 -8.00
C GLU A 438 26.99 -31.10 -6.57
N LEU A 439 25.68 -30.84 -6.40
CA LEU A 439 25.02 -30.60 -5.11
C LEU A 439 24.87 -31.89 -4.29
N THR A 440 24.38 -32.98 -4.89
CA THR A 440 24.17 -34.27 -4.20
C THR A 440 25.47 -34.85 -3.65
N ASN A 441 26.59 -34.67 -4.38
CA ASN A 441 27.91 -35.11 -3.93
C ASN A 441 28.46 -34.29 -2.74
N GLN A 442 28.07 -33.01 -2.61
CA GLN A 442 28.46 -32.17 -1.47
C GLN A 442 27.59 -32.39 -0.24
N MET A 443 26.29 -32.70 -0.38
CA MET A 443 25.43 -33.01 0.77
C MET A 443 26.03 -34.14 1.62
N ASN A 444 26.57 -35.18 0.99
CA ASN A 444 27.22 -36.31 1.64
C ASN A 444 28.56 -35.99 2.36
N GLN A 445 29.01 -34.72 2.35
CA GLN A 445 30.29 -34.28 2.95
C GLN A 445 30.10 -33.21 4.05
N ILE A 446 28.86 -32.88 4.42
CA ILE A 446 28.52 -31.94 5.50
C ILE A 446 28.33 -32.72 6.81
N GLU A 447 28.72 -32.12 7.94
CA GLU A 447 28.53 -32.69 9.27
C GLU A 447 27.03 -32.87 9.60
N ILE A 448 26.66 -34.02 10.15
CA ILE A 448 25.24 -34.48 10.25
C ILE A 448 24.36 -33.48 11.02
N SER A 449 24.90 -32.78 12.01
CA SER A 449 24.22 -31.71 12.75
C SER A 449 23.73 -30.57 11.84
N MET A 450 24.59 -30.09 10.94
CA MET A 450 24.27 -29.02 9.99
C MET A 450 23.35 -29.49 8.87
N GLN A 451 23.44 -30.77 8.47
CA GLN A 451 22.47 -31.38 7.56
C GLN A 451 21.07 -31.37 8.19
N HIS A 452 20.95 -31.78 9.46
CA HIS A 452 19.69 -31.77 10.20
C HIS A 452 19.12 -30.36 10.35
N GLU A 453 19.93 -29.37 10.75
CA GLU A 453 19.47 -27.99 10.92
C GLU A 453 18.90 -27.38 9.62
N GLN A 454 19.54 -27.64 8.47
CA GLN A 454 19.03 -27.21 7.16
C GLN A 454 17.80 -27.99 6.69
N LEU A 455 17.71 -29.28 7.04
CA LEU A 455 16.54 -30.11 6.74
C LEU A 455 15.34 -29.68 7.60
N GLU A 456 15.58 -29.28 8.85
CA GLU A 456 14.58 -28.76 9.80
C GLU A 456 14.05 -27.39 9.33
N GLU A 457 14.93 -26.44 8.94
CA GLU A 457 14.54 -25.14 8.35
C GLU A 457 13.65 -25.36 7.11
N SER A 458 14.10 -26.19 6.16
CA SER A 458 13.35 -26.48 4.93
C SER A 458 12.08 -27.30 5.14
N PHE A 459 12.00 -28.11 6.19
CA PHE A 459 10.78 -28.85 6.56
C PHE A 459 9.75 -27.92 7.19
N GLN A 460 10.19 -26.99 8.05
CA GLN A 460 9.31 -26.04 8.71
C GLN A 460 8.67 -25.06 7.71
N ASP A 461 9.44 -24.56 6.75
CA ASP A 461 8.94 -23.75 5.62
C ASP A 461 7.82 -24.50 4.86
N LEU A 462 8.06 -25.77 4.52
CA LEU A 462 7.09 -26.61 3.80
C LEU A 462 5.82 -26.88 4.63
N VAL A 463 5.95 -27.09 5.94
CA VAL A 463 4.81 -27.27 6.85
C VAL A 463 3.95 -26.01 6.92
N ASP A 464 4.57 -24.84 6.96
CA ASP A 464 3.84 -23.56 7.01
C ASP A 464 3.16 -23.23 5.68
N ASP A 465 3.76 -23.59 4.54
CA ASP A 465 3.08 -23.53 3.24
C ASP A 465 1.87 -24.48 3.15
N TYR A 466 2.00 -25.72 3.61
CA TYR A 466 0.87 -26.65 3.70
C TYR A 466 -0.23 -26.13 4.63
N ARG A 467 0.13 -25.49 5.76
CA ARG A 467 -0.84 -24.87 6.66
C ARG A 467 -1.62 -23.75 5.95
N ARG A 468 -0.94 -22.85 5.22
CA ARG A 468 -1.57 -21.79 4.41
C ARG A 468 -2.47 -22.31 3.29
N VAL A 469 -2.23 -23.52 2.78
CA VAL A 469 -3.11 -24.16 1.78
C VAL A 469 -4.33 -24.76 2.46
N ILE A 470 -4.17 -25.45 3.59
CA ILE A 470 -5.28 -26.04 4.37
C ILE A 470 -6.20 -24.93 4.92
N GLU A 471 -5.64 -23.82 5.42
CA GLU A 471 -6.42 -22.67 5.90
C GLU A 471 -7.25 -22.02 4.80
N ARG A 472 -6.75 -21.96 3.56
CA ARG A 472 -7.52 -21.50 2.40
C ARG A 472 -8.63 -22.48 2.02
N LEU A 473 -8.33 -23.77 1.97
CA LEU A 473 -9.31 -24.83 1.68
C LEU A 473 -10.38 -25.01 2.77
N ALA A 474 -10.16 -24.45 3.97
CA ALA A 474 -11.14 -24.41 5.06
C ALA A 474 -12.00 -23.13 5.07
N GLN A 475 -11.76 -22.20 4.13
CA GLN A 475 -12.51 -20.96 3.94
C GLN A 475 -13.40 -20.98 2.67
N GLU A 476 -13.34 -22.06 1.89
CA GLU A 476 -14.29 -22.44 0.81
C GLU A 476 -15.40 -23.37 1.34
#